data_AF-M6FG72-F1
#
_entry.id   AF-M6FG72-F1
#
_cell.length_a   1.000
_cell.length_b   1.000
_cell.length_c   1.000
_cell.angle_alpha   90.00
_cell.angle_beta   90.00
_cell.angle_gamma   90.00
#
_symmetry.space_group_name_H-M   'P 1'
#
loop_
_entity.id
_entity.type
_entity.pdbx_description
1 polymer ?
#
loop_
_entity_poly.entity_id
_entity_poly.type
_entity_poly.pdbx_seq_one_letter_code
_entity_poly.pdbx_strand_id
1 'polypeptide(L)' 'MLLPISISLKKRIEQWDKIFQSTYNRDNPTESKFSTKMDEAHWDREGVEIYIALLKEIGVSHEVEYYRYIRSDELS' A
#
# COMPACT_ATOMS: atom_id res chain seq x y z
N MET A 1 -10.20 -9.90 16.52
CA MET A 1 -10.21 -10.97 15.51
C MET A 1 -9.00 -10.72 14.61
N LEU A 2 -8.10 -11.69 14.43
CA LEU A 2 -6.97 -11.56 13.51
C LEU A 2 -7.41 -12.13 12.15
N LEU A 3 -7.10 -11.44 11.05
CA LEU A 3 -7.35 -11.96 9.71
C LEU A 3 -6.52 -13.23 9.49
N PRO A 4 -7.07 -14.29 8.86
CA PRO A 4 -6.38 -15.56 8.66
C PRO A 4 -5.41 -15.49 7.47
N ILE A 5 -4.47 -14.54 7.52
CA ILE A 5 -3.41 -14.37 6.51
C ILE A 5 -2.07 -14.87 7.03
N SER A 6 -1.18 -15.23 6.12
CA SER A 6 0.17 -15.68 6.42
C SER A 6 0.97 -14.60 7.15
N ILE A 7 1.87 -15.02 8.05
CA ILE A 7 2.78 -14.11 8.76
C ILE A 7 3.63 -13.30 7.77
N SER A 8 4.02 -13.93 6.66
CA SER A 8 4.71 -13.27 5.55
C SER A 8 3.89 -12.14 4.93
N LEU A 9 2.62 -12.39 4.59
CA LEU A 9 1.75 -11.38 3.98
C LEU A 9 1.49 -10.24 4.96
N LYS A 10 1.25 -10.56 6.24
CA LYS A 10 1.10 -9.55 7.28
C LYS A 10 2.33 -8.62 7.36
N LYS A 11 3.54 -9.18 7.38
CA LYS A 11 4.78 -8.38 7.40
C LYS A 11 4.95 -7.51 6.15
N ARG A 12 4.56 -8.00 4.98
CA ARG A 12 4.57 -7.20 3.73
C ARG A 12 3.64 -6.00 3.85
N ILE A 13 2.41 -6.20 4.34
CA ILE A 13 1.44 -5.12 4.59
C ILE A 13 2.00 -4.09 5.57
N GLU A 14 2.55 -4.54 6.71
CA GLU A 14 3.15 -3.66 7.72
C GLU A 14 4.31 -2.83 7.15
N GLN A 15 5.16 -3.44 6.32
CA GLN A 15 6.27 -2.75 5.68
C GLN A 15 5.80 -1.76 4.61
N TRP A 16 4.80 -2.14 3.81
CA TRP A 16 4.20 -1.29 2.79
C TRP A 16 3.55 -0.04 3.38
N ASP A 17 2.79 -0.17 4.48
CA ASP A 17 2.22 0.97 5.21
C ASP A 17 3.34 1.83 5.82
N LYS A 18 4.32 1.22 6.48
CA LYS A 18 5.45 1.96 7.06
C LYS A 18 6.19 2.83 6.05
N ILE A 19 6.38 2.33 4.83
CA ILE A 19 6.99 3.11 3.73
C ILE A 19 6.12 4.33 3.41
N PHE A 20 4.81 4.16 3.24
CA PHE A 20 3.90 5.29 2.98
C PHE A 20 3.91 6.30 4.12
N GLN A 21 3.80 5.86 5.38
CA GLN A 21 3.85 6.74 6.55
C GLN A 21 5.17 7.52 6.66
N SER A 22 6.29 6.94 6.17
CA SER A 22 7.58 7.63 6.16
C SER A 22 7.63 8.83 5.21
N THR A 23 6.70 8.93 4.25
CA THR A 23 6.57 10.08 3.35
C THR A 23 5.92 11.29 4.01
N TYR A 24 5.31 11.11 5.19
CA TYR A 24 4.58 12.16 5.89
C TYR A 24 5.51 13.28 6.35
N ASN A 25 5.32 14.46 5.77
CA ASN A 25 6.03 15.67 6.20
C ASN A 25 5.24 16.32 7.35
N ARG A 26 5.78 16.22 8.57
CA ARG A 26 5.14 16.79 9.78
C ARG A 26 5.05 18.31 9.76
N ASP A 27 6.03 18.98 9.14
CA ASP A 27 6.13 20.44 9.12
C ASP A 27 5.21 21.03 8.04
N ASN A 28 5.06 20.32 6.91
CA ASN A 28 4.12 20.68 5.86
C ASN A 28 3.44 19.43 5.25
N PRO A 29 2.27 19.01 5.78
CA PRO A 29 1.58 17.81 5.31
C PRO A 29 1.26 17.80 3.81
N THR A 30 1.02 18.96 3.20
CA THR A 30 0.72 19.05 1.75
C THR A 30 1.91 18.75 0.86
N GLU A 31 3.12 18.77 1.42
CA GLU A 31 4.36 18.39 0.73
C GLU A 31 4.79 16.95 1.02
N SER A 32 3.94 16.14 1.67
CA SER A 32 4.20 14.71 1.85
C SER A 32 4.33 14.03 0.49
N LYS A 33 5.47 13.39 0.27
CA LYS A 33 5.79 12.75 -1.02
C LYS A 33 6.90 11.73 -0.86
N PHE A 34 6.95 10.80 -1.78
CA PHE A 34 8.10 9.92 -1.94
C PHE A 34 9.34 10.72 -2.35
N SER A 35 10.52 10.22 -1.94
CA SER A 35 11.82 10.82 -2.30
C SER A 35 12.04 10.83 -3.81
N THR A 36 11.61 9.77 -4.50
CA THR A 36 11.72 9.64 -5.95
C THR A 36 10.44 9.03 -6.54
N LYS A 37 10.21 9.30 -7.84
CA LYS A 37 9.14 8.62 -8.61
C LYS A 37 9.33 7.11 -8.68
N MET A 38 10.58 6.63 -8.60
CA MET A 38 10.87 5.20 -8.62
C MET A 38 10.41 4.53 -7.31
N ASP A 39 10.63 5.19 -6.17
CA ASP A 39 10.17 4.69 -4.87
C ASP A 39 8.64 4.62 -4.82
N GLU A 40 7.97 5.66 -5.33
CA GLU A 40 6.51 5.71 -5.46
C GLU A 40 5.98 4.57 -6.34
N ALA A 41 6.57 4.38 -7.52
CA ALA A 41 6.18 3.31 -8.44
C ALA A 41 6.43 1.90 -7.87
N HIS A 42 7.51 1.73 -7.09
CA HIS A 42 7.80 0.46 -6.43
C HIS A 42 6.78 0.17 -5.31
N TRP A 43 6.47 1.19 -4.49
CA TRP A 43 5.47 1.09 -3.43
C TRP A 43 4.08 0.78 -3.99
N ASP A 44 3.68 1.44 -5.08
CA ASP A 44 2.38 1.21 -5.72
C ASP A 44 2.28 -0.21 -6.30
N ARG A 45 3.34 -0.71 -6.95
CA ARG A 45 3.40 -2.09 -7.43
C ARG A 45 3.28 -3.10 -6.30
N GLU A 46 3.97 -2.89 -5.19
CA GLU A 46 3.89 -3.76 -4.02
C GLU A 46 2.47 -3.80 -3.43
N GLY A 47 1.74 -2.67 -3.44
CA GLY A 47 0.34 -2.60 -3.01
C GLY A 47 -0.57 -3.50 -3.85
N VAL A 48 -0.37 -3.51 -5.18
CA VAL A 48 -1.10 -4.42 -6.10
C VAL A 48 -0.76 -5.88 -5.84
N GLU A 49 0.51 -6.20 -5.60
CA GLU A 49 0.93 -7.58 -5.28
C GLU A 49 0.34 -8.07 -3.95
N ILE A 50 0.30 -7.20 -2.94
CA ILE A 50 -0.36 -7.47 -1.64
C ILE A 50 -1.84 -7.73 -1.85
N TYR A 51 -2.54 -6.92 -2.66
CA TYR A 51 -3.95 -7.12 -2.97
C TYR A 51 -4.21 -8.49 -3.60
N ILE A 52 -3.40 -8.88 -4.60
CA ILE A 52 -3.50 -10.20 -5.23
C ILE A 52 -3.24 -11.32 -4.22
N ALA A 53 -2.30 -11.14 -3.30
CA ALA A 53 -2.03 -12.12 -2.24
C ALA A 53 -3.19 -12.24 -1.25
N LEU A 54 -3.81 -11.14 -0.85
CA LEU A 54 -5.00 -11.13 0.01
C LEU A 54 -6.18 -11.86 -0.65
N LEU A 55 -6.45 -11.62 -1.93
CA LEU A 55 -7.49 -12.34 -2.66
C LEU A 55 -7.24 -13.85 -2.68
N LYS A 56 -5.98 -14.27 -2.84
CA LYS A 56 -5.62 -15.70 -2.83
C LYS A 56 -5.78 -16.34 -1.46
N GLU A 57 -5.42 -15.65 -0.39
CA GLU A 57 -5.45 -16.23 0.95
C GLU A 57 -6.85 -16.18 1.58
N ILE A 58 -7.59 -15.10 1.39
CA ILE A 58 -8.86 -14.87 2.11
C ILE A 58 -10.04 -14.47 1.22
N GLY A 59 -9.83 -14.20 -0.07
CA GLY A 59 -10.87 -13.68 -0.97
C GLY A 59 -12.11 -14.58 -1.16
N VAL A 60 -12.01 -15.86 -0.80
CA VAL A 60 -13.16 -16.78 -0.80
C VAL A 60 -14.08 -16.61 0.42
N SER A 61 -13.58 -16.00 1.49
CA SER A 61 -14.27 -15.88 2.78
C SER A 61 -14.49 -14.44 3.22
N HIS A 62 -13.76 -13.50 2.61
CA HIS A 62 -13.78 -12.08 2.92
C HIS A 62 -13.78 -11.30 1.62
N GLU A 63 -14.53 -10.20 1.60
CA GLU A 63 -14.40 -9.20 0.56
C GLU A 63 -13.07 -8.44 0.75
N VAL A 64 -12.32 -8.28 -0.33
CA VAL A 64 -11.05 -7.56 -0.34
C VAL A 64 -11.16 -6.45 -1.38
N GLU A 65 -11.06 -5.21 -0.91
CA GLU A 65 -11.02 -4.02 -1.75
C GLU A 65 -9.64 -3.38 -1.70
N TYR A 66 -9.17 -2.85 -2.82
CA TYR A 66 -7.92 -2.10 -2.91
C TYR A 66 -8.14 -0.81 -3.70
N TYR A 67 -7.82 0.31 -3.06
CA TYR A 67 -7.92 1.64 -3.64
C TYR A 67 -6.52 2.13 -3.95
N ARG A 68 -6.25 2.30 -5.25
CA ARG A 68 -4.97 2.84 -5.70
C ARG A 68 -4.94 4.34 -5.44
N TYR A 69 -3.83 4.83 -4.89
CA TYR A 69 -3.55 6.25 -4.83
C TYR A 69 -3.18 6.73 -6.23
N ILE A 70 -3.94 7.70 -6.75
CA ILE A 70 -3.66 8.35 -8.02
C ILE A 70 -3.41 9.82 -7.72
N ARG A 71 -2.25 10.34 -8.13
CA ARG A 71 -1.96 11.76 -7.96
C ARG A 71 -2.81 12.58 -8.92
N SER A 72 -3.22 13.76 -8.50
CA SER A 72 -4.03 14.65 -9.33
C SER A 72 -3.33 15.11 -10.62
N ASP A 73 -1.99 15.16 -10.63
CA ASP A 73 -1.18 15.50 -11.81
C ASP A 73 -1.03 14.37 -12.83
N GLU A 74 -1.50 13.16 -12.51
CA GLU A 74 -1.52 12.01 -13.44
C GLU A 74 -2.91 11.79 -14.08
N LEU A 75 -3.91 12.58 -13.69
CA LEU A 75 -5.29 12.52 -14.20
C LEU A 75 -5.56 13.48 -15.38
N SER A 76 -4.54 14.27 -15.76
CA SER A 76 -4.58 15.30 -16.80
C SER A 76 -3.79 14.89 -18.04
#